data_AF-A0A6G3X1Z6-F1
#
_entry.id   AF-A0A6G3X1Z6-F1
#
_cell.length_a   1.000
_cell.length_b   1.000
_cell.length_c   1.000
_cell.angle_alpha   90.00
_cell.angle_beta   90.00
_cell.angle_gamma   90.00
#
_symmetry.space_group_name_H-M   'P 1'
#
loop_
_entity.id
_entity.type
_entity.pdbx_description
1 polymer ?
#
loop_
_entity_poly.entity_id
_entity_poly.type
_entity_poly.pdbx_seq_one_letter_code
_entity_poly.pdbx_strand_id
1 'polypeptide(L)' 'MAPRILLARHGQTQWSVRGNHTGRTDIPLLDAGREGAKLLGERLHREPWAGLPGVEVRTSPLVRAA' A
#
# COMPACT_ATOMS: atom_id res chain seq x y z
N MET A 1 -1.61 11.53 23.50
CA MET A 1 -1.76 10.32 22.64
C MET A 1 -0.37 9.91 22.17
N ALA A 2 -0.05 8.62 22.17
CA ALA A 2 1.21 8.14 21.59
C ALA A 2 1.15 8.25 20.05
N PRO A 3 2.26 8.56 19.38
CA PRO A 3 2.31 8.56 17.92
C PRO A 3 2.01 7.15 17.39
N ARG A 4 1.29 7.08 16.26
CA ARG A 4 0.94 5.81 15.59
C ARG A 4 1.60 5.79 14.23
N ILE A 5 2.17 4.64 13.88
CA ILE A 5 2.68 4.36 12.54
C ILE A 5 1.79 3.30 11.92
N LEU A 6 1.31 3.56 10.71
CA LEU A 6 0.57 2.61 9.89
C LEU A 6 1.49 2.10 8.79
N LEU A 7 1.52 0.78 8.61
CA LEU A 7 2.31 0.13 7.57
C LEU A 7 1.36 -0.47 6.52
N ALA A 8 1.50 0.00 5.29
CA ALA A 8 0.82 -0.56 4.13
C ALA A 8 1.84 -1.31 3.26
N ARG A 9 1.54 -2.57 2.95
CA ARG A 9 2.28 -3.32 1.93
C ARG A 9 1.65 -3.04 0.56
N HIS A 10 2.49 -2.88 -0.47
CA HIS A 10 2.00 -2.77 -1.84
C HIS A 10 1.12 -3.97 -2.25
N GLY A 11 0.21 -3.74 -3.19
CA GLY A 11 -0.64 -4.78 -3.76
C GLY A 11 0.12 -5.83 -4.57
N GLN A 12 -0.62 -6.79 -5.12
CA GLN A 12 -0.05 -7.86 -5.93
C GLN A 12 0.64 -7.33 -7.20
N THR A 13 1.83 -7.87 -7.47
CA THR A 13 2.57 -7.75 -8.73
C THR A 13 2.71 -9.14 -9.36
N GLN A 14 3.15 -9.21 -10.62
CA GLN A 14 3.42 -10.50 -11.27
C GLN A 14 4.40 -11.38 -10.46
N TRP A 15 5.39 -10.77 -9.81
CA TRP A 15 6.40 -11.51 -9.03
C TRP A 15 5.90 -11.89 -7.64
N SER A 16 5.14 -11.03 -6.97
CA SER A 16 4.60 -11.37 -5.65
C SER A 16 3.65 -12.56 -5.70
N VAL A 17 2.86 -12.69 -6.77
CA VAL A 17 1.96 -13.84 -6.98
C VAL A 17 2.72 -15.15 -7.17
N ARG A 18 3.91 -15.09 -7.78
CA ARG A 18 4.77 -16.26 -8.02
C ARG A 18 5.73 -16.57 -6.87
N GLY A 19 5.77 -15.73 -5.83
CA GLY A 19 6.73 -15.86 -4.73
C GLY A 19 8.15 -15.41 -5.08
N ASN A 20 8.35 -14.69 -6.19
CA ASN A 20 9.68 -14.25 -6.62
C ASN A 20 10.18 -13.07 -5.79
N HIS A 21 11.48 -13.06 -5.48
CA HIS A 21 12.14 -11.90 -4.85
C HIS A 21 12.18 -10.71 -5.80
N THR A 22 11.41 -9.66 -5.52
CA THR A 22 11.29 -8.47 -6.39
C THR A 22 12.41 -7.46 -6.21
N GLY A 23 12.91 -7.26 -4.98
CA GLY A 23 14.01 -6.34 -4.69
C GLY A 23 13.79 -4.94 -5.27
N ARG A 24 14.79 -4.42 -5.99
CA ARG A 24 14.79 -3.09 -6.63
C ARG A 24 14.15 -3.07 -8.02
N THR A 25 13.77 -4.21 -8.58
CA THR A 25 13.11 -4.26 -9.90
C THR A 25 11.77 -3.56 -9.81
N ASP A 26 11.52 -2.63 -10.71
CA ASP A 26 10.31 -1.80 -10.68
C ASP A 26 9.17 -2.46 -11.46
N ILE A 27 8.39 -3.28 -10.76
CA ILE A 27 7.29 -4.07 -11.34
C ILE A 27 5.97 -3.45 -10.90
N PRO A 28 5.06 -3.11 -11.84
CA PRO A 28 3.78 -2.52 -11.50
C PRO A 28 2.83 -3.51 -10.81
N LEU A 29 1.81 -2.95 -10.18
CA LEU A 29 0.68 -3.71 -9.66
C LEU A 29 -0.08 -4.39 -10.81
N LEU A 30 -0.62 -5.57 -10.51
CA LEU A 30 -1.70 -6.17 -11.29
C LEU A 30 -3.02 -5.46 -10.96
N ASP A 31 -4.08 -5.72 -11.74
CA ASP A 31 -5.41 -5.17 -11.47
C ASP A 31 -5.91 -5.53 -10.07
N ALA A 32 -5.75 -6.79 -9.65
CA ALA A 32 -6.09 -7.23 -8.30
C ALA A 32 -5.27 -6.48 -7.22
N GLY A 33 -4.02 -6.12 -7.52
CA GLY A 33 -3.19 -5.31 -6.63
C GLY A 33 -3.70 -3.87 -6.51
N ARG A 34 -4.12 -3.25 -7.62
CA ARG A 34 -4.76 -1.93 -7.62
C ARG A 34 -6.07 -1.93 -6.86
N GLU A 35 -6.88 -2.97 -7.05
CA GLU A 35 -8.16 -3.12 -6.35
C GLU A 35 -7.97 -3.25 -4.83
N GLY A 36 -7.02 -4.07 -4.40
CA GLY A 36 -6.65 -4.16 -2.99
C GLY A 36 -6.20 -2.82 -2.40
N ALA A 37 -5.45 -2.01 -3.15
CA ALA A 37 -5.05 -0.68 -2.71
C ALA A 37 -6.25 0.27 -2.54
N LYS A 38 -7.23 0.23 -3.43
CA LYS A 38 -8.48 1.00 -3.29
C LYS A 38 -9.27 0.60 -2.05
N LEU A 39 -9.46 -0.71 -1.85
CA LEU A 39 -10.17 -1.24 -0.68
C LEU A 39 -9.47 -0.88 0.64
N LEU A 40 -8.13 -0.84 0.65
CA LEU A 40 -7.38 -0.33 1.80
C LEU A 40 -7.70 1.15 2.04
N GLY A 41 -7.70 1.97 0.99
CA GLY A 41 -8.09 3.38 1.07
C GLY A 41 -9.49 3.56 1.65
N GLU A 42 -10.48 2.81 1.18
CA GLU A 42 -11.84 2.81 1.72
C GLU A 42 -11.88 2.40 3.21
N ARG A 43 -11.08 1.39 3.60
CA ARG A 43 -10.98 0.96 4.99
C ARG A 43 -10.43 2.05 5.91
N LEU A 44 -9.47 2.85 5.42
CA LEU A 44 -8.85 3.95 6.18
C LEU A 44 -9.78 5.17 6.30
N HIS A 45 -10.77 5.33 5.43
CA HIS A 45 -11.79 6.37 5.58
C HIS A 45 -12.79 6.07 6.71
N ARG A 46 -12.90 4.82 7.16
CA ARG A 46 -13.81 4.41 8.23
C ARG A 46 -13.14 4.53 9.61
N GLU A 47 -13.96 4.54 10.65
CA GLU A 47 -13.49 4.44 12.04
C GLU A 47 -12.58 3.20 12.25
N PRO A 48 -11.56 3.29 13.14
CA PRO A 48 -11.21 4.42 14.00
C PRO A 48 -10.29 5.47 13.33
N TRP A 49 -10.06 5.35 12.03
CA TRP A 49 -9.05 6.13 11.32
C TRP A 49 -9.60 7.44 10.77
N ALA A 50 -10.89 7.46 10.41
CA ALA A 50 -11.63 8.63 9.96
C ALA A 50 -10.89 9.45 8.89
N GLY A 51 -10.22 8.76 7.94
CA GLY A 51 -9.48 9.39 6.85
C GLY A 51 -8.08 9.90 7.22
N LEU A 52 -7.60 9.68 8.46
CA LEU A 52 -6.26 10.05 8.93
C LEU A 52 -5.92 11.54 8.70
N PRO A 53 -6.69 12.48 9.28
CA PRO A 53 -6.46 13.91 9.06
C PRO A 53 -5.05 14.33 9.51
N GLY A 54 -4.33 15.04 8.63
CA GLY A 54 -2.98 15.55 8.91
C GLY A 54 -1.89 14.48 8.94
N VAL A 55 -2.12 13.30 8.37
CA VAL A 55 -1.11 12.24 8.30
C VAL A 55 0.02 12.60 7.33
N GLU A 56 1.25 12.29 7.73
CA GLU A 56 2.38 12.27 6.82
C GLU A 56 2.45 10.91 6.09
N VAL A 57 2.48 10.93 4.76
CA VAL A 57 2.61 9.72 3.95
C VAL A 57 4.04 9.60 3.44
N ARG A 58 4.67 8.46 3.72
CA ARG A 58 5.98 8.09 3.17
C ARG A 58 5.85 6.82 2.36
N THR A 59 6.48 6.79 1.19
CA THR A 59 6.49 5.61 0.33
C THR A 59 7.88 5.32 -0.23
N SER A 60 8.05 4.09 -0.69
CA SER A 60 9.20 3.66 -1.49
C SER A 60 9.14 4.33 -2.87
N PRO A 61 10.28 4.59 -3.53
CA PRO A 61 10.29 5.17 -4.88
C PRO A 61 9.83 4.20 -6.00
N LEU A 62 9.41 2.97 -5.66
CA LEU A 62 9.01 1.95 -6.64
C LEU A 62 7.52 2.08 -6.98
N VAL A 63 7.18 1.96 -8.26
CA VAL A 63 5.83 2.21 -8.81
C VAL A 63 4.72 1.39 -8.15
N ARG A 64 5.06 0.23 -7.58
CA ARG A 64 4.09 -0.60 -6.85
C ARG A 64 3.65 -0.03 -5.49
N ALA A 65 4.44 0.87 -4.91
CA ALA A 65 4.15 1.49 -3.62
C ALA A 65 3.79 2.98 -3.74
N ALA A 66 4.09 3.60 -4.89
CA ALA A 66 3.80 5.00 -5.18
C ALA A 66 2.30 5.30 -5.25
#